data_AF-I0IRR4-F1
#
_entry.id   AF-I0IRR4-F1
#
_cell.length_a   1.000
_cell.length_b   1.000
_cell.length_c   1.000
_cell.angle_alpha   90.00
_cell.angle_beta   90.00
_cell.angle_gamma   90.00
#
_symmetry.space_group_name_H-M   'P 1'
#
loop_
_entity.id
_entity.type
_entity.pdbx_description
1 polymer ?
#
loop_
_entity_poly.entity_id
_entity_poly.type
_entity_poly.pdbx_seq_one_letter_code
_entity_poly.pdbx_strand_id
1 'polypeptide(L)'
;MAIMTSGKEPDSPKEYDEMARELFLSRRMDFYRELGRLLRMRTDMSLPDLIGVLEATGKYPRGILHNIAKKLRDGETSFSGAIREWAPLRDSVILNLSDKRSCPLESALDFLVDLPE
;
A
#
# COMPACT_ATOMS: atom_id res chain seq x y z
N MET A 1 37.73 14.63 14.14
CA MET A 1 36.46 14.26 14.81
C MET A 1 35.54 13.69 13.75
N ALA A 2 35.30 12.38 13.78
CA ALA A 2 34.33 11.72 12.90
C ALA A 2 33.20 11.20 13.80
N ILE A 3 32.03 11.84 13.72
CA ILE A 3 30.81 11.30 14.30
C ILE A 3 30.31 10.27 13.27
N MET A 4 30.70 9.02 13.47
CA MET A 4 30.13 7.89 12.73
C MET A 4 28.73 7.64 13.30
N THR A 5 27.71 8.15 12.62
CA THR A 5 26.33 7.69 12.84
C THR A 5 26.24 6.27 12.31
N SER A 6 26.49 5.29 13.19
CA SER A 6 26.26 3.88 12.96
C SER A 6 24.75 3.67 12.84
N GLY A 7 24.25 3.70 11.60
CA GLY A 7 22.95 3.14 11.28
C GLY A 7 23.06 1.63 11.46
N LYS A 8 22.53 1.11 12.57
CA LYS A 8 22.35 -0.34 12.74
C LYS A 8 21.52 -0.85 11.57
N GLU A 9 22.12 -1.65 10.71
CA GLU A 9 21.36 -2.52 9.82
C GLU A 9 20.56 -3.49 10.69
N PRO A 10 19.27 -3.72 10.42
CA PRO A 10 18.46 -4.63 11.22
C PRO A 10 19.02 -6.05 11.11
N ASP A 11 19.31 -6.67 12.27
CA ASP A 11 20.04 -7.94 12.40
C ASP A 11 19.15 -9.17 12.10
N SER A 12 17.86 -8.97 11.81
CA SER A 12 16.96 -10.07 11.47
C SER A 12 15.91 -9.71 10.40
N PRO A 13 15.47 -10.69 9.57
CA PRO A 13 14.38 -10.50 8.62
C PRO A 13 13.07 -10.01 9.26
N LYS A 14 12.81 -10.38 10.53
CA LYS A 14 11.61 -9.95 11.26
C LYS A 14 11.64 -8.46 11.61
N GLU A 15 12.80 -7.94 12.04
CA GLU A 15 12.97 -6.51 12.32
C GLU A 15 12.83 -5.67 11.05
N TYR A 16 13.34 -6.18 9.92
CA TYR A 16 13.16 -5.53 8.62
C TYR A 16 11.67 -5.45 8.21
N ASP A 17 10.92 -6.54 8.42
CA ASP A 17 9.48 -6.58 8.14
C ASP A 17 8.67 -5.67 9.06
N GLU A 18 9.05 -5.56 10.34
CA GLU A 18 8.42 -4.63 11.28
C GLU A 18 8.70 -3.16 10.90
N MET A 19 9.95 -2.79 10.61
CA MET A 19 10.29 -1.44 10.15
C MET A 19 9.62 -1.08 8.82
N ALA A 20 9.57 -2.03 7.88
CA ALA A 20 8.85 -1.86 6.62
C ALA A 20 7.36 -1.64 6.87
N ARG A 21 6.75 -2.40 7.78
CA ARG A 21 5.34 -2.25 8.12
C ARG A 21 5.06 -0.89 8.78
N GLU A 22 5.89 -0.46 9.73
CA GLU A 22 5.76 0.87 10.36
C GLU A 22 5.89 2.00 9.33
N LEU A 23 6.87 1.89 8.42
CA LEU A 23 7.05 2.86 7.34
C LEU A 23 5.83 2.87 6.40
N PHE A 24 5.28 1.70 6.06
CA PHE A 24 4.05 1.63 5.25
C PHE A 24 2.88 2.31 5.96
N LEU A 25 2.66 2.01 7.24
CA LEU A 25 1.56 2.57 8.03
C LEU A 25 1.65 4.10 8.12
N SER A 26 2.85 4.65 8.36
CA SER A 26 3.07 6.11 8.42
C SER A 26 2.84 6.82 7.07
N ARG A 27 3.02 6.12 5.94
CA ARG A 27 2.84 6.67 4.58
C ARG A 27 1.58 6.19 3.88
N ARG A 28 0.74 5.42 4.59
CA ARG A 28 -0.41 4.73 4.03
C ARG A 28 -1.42 5.67 3.38
N MET A 29 -1.70 6.82 4.00
CA MET A 29 -2.65 7.80 3.44
C MET A 29 -2.12 8.45 2.16
N ASP A 30 -0.81 8.71 2.10
CA ASP A 30 -0.18 9.21 0.88
C ASP A 30 -0.22 8.15 -0.23
N PHE A 31 0.02 6.88 0.12
CA PHE A 31 -0.13 5.75 -0.80
C PHE A 31 -1.56 5.68 -1.37
N TYR A 32 -2.60 5.79 -0.52
CA TYR A 32 -3.99 5.79 -0.99
C TYR A 32 -4.31 6.97 -1.89
N ARG A 33 -3.84 8.17 -1.54
CA ARG A 33 -4.03 9.38 -2.34
C ARG A 33 -3.36 9.26 -3.71
N GLU A 34 -2.11 8.80 -3.76
CA GLU A 34 -1.38 8.64 -5.02
C GLU A 34 -1.99 7.53 -5.90
N LEU A 35 -2.38 6.40 -5.30
CA LEU A 35 -3.05 5.31 -6.02
C LEU A 35 -4.41 5.75 -6.57
N GLY A 36 -5.21 6.45 -5.77
CA GLY A 36 -6.48 7.02 -6.19
C GLY A 36 -6.32 8.00 -7.36
N ARG A 37 -5.27 8.84 -7.32
CA ARG A 37 -4.93 9.73 -8.43
C ARG A 37 -4.59 8.96 -9.70
N LEU A 38 -3.75 7.92 -9.60
CA LEU A 38 -3.36 7.09 -10.75
C LEU A 38 -4.58 6.43 -11.41
N LEU A 39 -5.50 5.88 -10.60
CA LEU A 39 -6.75 5.30 -11.09
C LEU A 39 -7.61 6.32 -11.85
N ARG A 40 -7.70 7.56 -11.37
CA ARG A 40 -8.45 8.64 -12.05
C ARG A 40 -7.82 9.11 -13.36
N MET A 41 -6.51 8.99 -13.50
CA MET A 41 -5.81 9.40 -14.72
C MET A 41 -6.14 8.49 -15.92
N ARG A 42 -6.95 7.43 -15.73
CA ARG A 42 -7.39 6.48 -16.77
C ARG A 42 -6.23 6.00 -17.63
N THR A 43 -5.18 5.54 -16.96
CA THR A 43 -4.11 4.78 -17.60
C THR A 43 -4.66 3.44 -18.07
N ASP A 44 -4.23 2.92 -19.22
CA ASP A 44 -4.53 1.54 -19.67
C ASP A 44 -3.84 0.45 -18.81
N MET A 45 -3.39 0.82 -17.60
CA MET A 45 -2.65 -0.02 -16.67
C MET A 45 -3.60 -0.73 -15.71
N SER A 46 -3.28 -1.98 -15.41
CA SER A 46 -3.99 -2.74 -14.37
C SER A 46 -3.65 -2.23 -12.98
N LEU A 47 -4.49 -2.53 -11.97
CA LEU A 47 -4.20 -2.18 -10.58
C LEU A 47 -2.84 -2.70 -10.07
N PRO A 48 -2.43 -3.96 -10.33
CA PRO A 48 -1.07 -4.43 -10.04
C PRO A 48 0.03 -3.55 -10.63
N ASP A 49 -0.15 -3.09 -11.87
CA ASP A 49 0.87 -2.30 -12.57
C ASP A 49 0.93 -0.87 -12.03
N LEU A 50 -0.21 -0.28 -11.65
CA LEU A 50 -0.25 0.99 -10.93
C LEU A 50 0.45 0.91 -9.57
N ILE A 51 0.27 -0.19 -8.85
CA ILE A 51 1.01 -0.44 -7.60
C ILE A 51 2.51 -0.59 -7.88
N GLY A 52 2.88 -1.24 -8.99
CA GLY A 52 4.27 -1.33 -9.46
C GLY A 52 4.89 0.03 -9.80
N VAL A 53 4.12 0.98 -10.33
CA VAL A 53 4.57 2.37 -10.52
C VAL A 53 4.89 3.02 -9.17
N LEU A 54 4.02 2.85 -8.18
CA LEU A 54 4.26 3.37 -6.82
C LEU A 54 5.45 2.66 -6.14
N GLU A 55 5.63 1.36 -6.38
CA GLU A 55 6.80 0.59 -5.93
C GLU A 55 8.10 1.21 -6.46
N ALA A 56 8.15 1.53 -7.76
CA ALA A 56 9.32 2.08 -8.42
C ALA A 56 9.72 3.49 -7.92
N THR A 57 8.82 4.21 -7.24
CA THR A 57 9.15 5.53 -6.67
C THR A 57 10.11 5.46 -5.49
N GLY A 58 10.25 4.30 -4.84
CA GLY A 58 11.04 4.14 -3.61
C GLY A 58 10.44 4.86 -2.39
N LYS A 59 9.25 5.48 -2.50
CA LYS A 59 8.57 6.15 -1.39
C LYS A 59 7.96 5.17 -0.39
N TYR A 60 7.61 3.97 -0.85
CA TYR A 60 6.93 2.97 -0.05
C TYR A 60 7.79 1.70 0.07
N PRO A 61 7.61 0.90 1.14
CA PRO A 61 8.36 -0.33 1.31
C PRO A 61 8.14 -1.29 0.15
N ARG A 62 9.20 -1.50 -0.64
CA ARG A 62 9.17 -2.27 -1.89
C ARG A 62 8.57 -3.67 -1.71
N GLY A 63 9.00 -4.39 -0.66
CA GLY A 63 8.53 -5.75 -0.39
C GLY A 63 7.02 -5.85 -0.17
N ILE A 64 6.43 -4.86 0.51
CA ILE A 64 4.98 -4.81 0.77
C ILE A 64 4.21 -4.56 -0.54
N LEU A 65 4.58 -3.54 -1.31
CA LEU A 65 3.91 -3.23 -2.57
C LEU A 65 4.07 -4.35 -3.59
N HIS A 66 5.26 -4.94 -3.67
CA HIS A 66 5.52 -6.10 -4.53
C HIS A 66 4.62 -7.29 -4.16
N ASN A 67 4.46 -7.60 -2.88
CA ASN A 67 3.59 -8.67 -2.40
C ASN A 67 2.12 -8.40 -2.76
N ILE A 68 1.64 -7.18 -2.51
CA ILE A 68 0.27 -6.78 -2.87
C ILE A 68 0.06 -6.91 -4.39
N ALA A 69 0.94 -6.35 -5.21
CA ALA A 69 0.82 -6.40 -6.67
C ALA A 69 0.86 -7.84 -7.19
N LYS A 70 1.74 -8.69 -6.64
CA LYS A 70 1.83 -10.11 -6.98
C LYS A 70 0.53 -10.84 -6.70
N LYS A 71 -0.02 -10.74 -5.49
CA LYS A 71 -1.27 -11.40 -5.10
C LYS A 71 -2.46 -11.02 -6.00
N LEU A 72 -2.49 -9.77 -6.44
CA LEU A 72 -3.52 -9.29 -7.38
C LEU A 72 -3.30 -9.84 -8.79
N ARG A 73 -2.06 -9.84 -9.27
CA ARG A 73 -1.71 -10.34 -10.61
C ARG A 73 -1.97 -11.83 -10.73
N ASP A 74 -1.66 -12.58 -9.67
CA ASP A 74 -1.87 -14.02 -9.59
C ASP A 74 -3.35 -14.39 -9.35
N GLY A 75 -4.22 -13.39 -9.13
CA GLY A 75 -5.65 -13.59 -8.88
C GLY A 75 -5.96 -14.26 -7.54
N GLU A 76 -4.98 -14.31 -6.62
CA GLU A 76 -5.11 -14.97 -5.31
C GLU A 76 -6.14 -14.26 -4.43
N THR A 77 -6.26 -12.93 -4.55
CA THR A 77 -7.16 -12.13 -3.73
C THR A 77 -7.51 -10.79 -4.38
N SER A 78 -8.52 -10.10 -3.83
CA SER A 78 -8.86 -8.73 -4.20
C SER A 78 -7.96 -7.72 -3.47
N PHE A 79 -8.00 -6.44 -3.87
CA PHE A 79 -7.19 -5.40 -3.23
C PHE A 79 -7.44 -5.29 -1.73
N SER A 80 -8.70 -5.38 -1.30
CA SER A 80 -9.05 -5.41 0.12
C SER A 80 -8.43 -6.59 0.87
N GLY A 81 -8.30 -7.75 0.22
CA GLY A 81 -7.67 -8.92 0.81
C GLY A 81 -6.15 -8.79 0.88
N ALA A 82 -5.54 -8.35 -0.22
CA ALA A 82 -4.09 -8.17 -0.30
C ALA A 82 -3.56 -7.14 0.72
N ILE A 83 -4.30 -6.06 0.95
CA ILE A 83 -3.85 -5.00 1.86
C ILE A 83 -4.08 -5.31 3.35
N ARG A 84 -4.97 -6.25 3.67
CA ARG A 84 -5.35 -6.61 5.05
C ARG A 84 -4.16 -7.03 5.92
N GLU A 85 -3.13 -7.60 5.31
CA GLU A 85 -1.93 -8.03 6.02
C GLU A 85 -1.07 -6.86 6.50
N TRP A 86 -1.17 -5.72 5.82
CA TRP A 86 -0.25 -4.58 5.95
C TRP A 86 -0.90 -3.32 6.53
N ALA A 87 -2.21 -3.15 6.31
CA ALA A 87 -3.00 -2.03 6.79
C ALA A 87 -3.93 -2.43 7.96
N PRO A 88 -4.44 -1.46 8.72
CA PRO A 88 -5.48 -1.72 9.72
C PRO A 88 -6.69 -2.44 9.12
N LEU A 89 -7.31 -3.31 9.92
CA LEU A 89 -8.48 -4.09 9.49
C LEU A 89 -9.59 -3.20 8.91
N ARG A 90 -9.79 -2.00 9.48
CA ARG A 90 -10.76 -0.99 9.03
C ARG A 90 -10.66 -0.72 7.53
N ASP A 91 -9.45 -0.57 7.00
CA ASP A 91 -9.23 -0.22 5.60
C ASP A 91 -9.66 -1.35 4.68
N SER A 92 -9.24 -2.58 5.00
CA SER A 92 -9.64 -3.77 4.24
C SER A 92 -11.17 -3.96 4.24
N VAL A 93 -11.84 -3.66 5.35
CA VAL A 93 -13.30 -3.74 5.46
C VAL A 93 -13.98 -2.70 4.58
N ILE A 94 -13.52 -1.45 4.61
CA ILE A 94 -14.07 -0.36 3.78
C ILE A 94 -13.89 -0.69 2.28
N LEU A 95 -12.70 -1.13 1.88
CA LEU A 95 -12.39 -1.49 0.49
C LEU A 95 -13.22 -2.69 0.01
N ASN A 96 -13.46 -3.68 0.87
CA ASN A 96 -14.31 -4.81 0.53
C ASN A 96 -15.79 -4.40 0.40
N LEU A 97 -16.26 -3.50 1.26
CA LEU A 97 -17.63 -2.98 1.18
C LEU A 97 -17.85 -2.13 -0.08
N SER A 98 -16.87 -1.33 -0.49
CA SER A 98 -16.94 -0.56 -1.72
C SER A 98 -17.00 -1.46 -2.95
N ASP A 99 -16.18 -2.51 -2.98
CA ASP A 99 -16.13 -3.49 -4.07
C ASP A 99 -17.50 -4.18 -4.24
N LYS A 100 -18.09 -4.67 -3.14
CA LYS A 100 -19.43 -5.29 -3.12
C LYS A 100 -20.56 -4.37 -3.55
N ARG A 101 -20.37 -3.05 -3.47
CA ARG A 101 -21.35 -2.04 -3.88
C ARG A 101 -21.04 -1.45 -5.26
N SER A 102 -20.08 -2.02 -5.99
CA SER A 102 -19.60 -1.52 -7.28
C SER A 102 -19.20 -0.04 -7.25
N CYS A 103 -18.70 0.41 -6.10
CA CYS A 103 -18.14 1.74 -5.93
C CYS A 103 -16.74 1.77 -6.55
N PRO A 104 -16.39 2.79 -7.35
CA PRO A 104 -15.05 2.92 -7.91
C PRO A 104 -13.98 2.90 -6.81
N LEU A 105 -12.90 2.15 -7.03
CA LEU A 105 -11.84 1.98 -6.03
C LEU A 105 -11.24 3.32 -5.60
N GLU A 106 -11.05 4.25 -6.54
CA GLU A 106 -10.57 5.60 -6.26
C GLU A 106 -11.48 6.41 -5.33
N SER A 107 -12.78 6.10 -5.28
CA SER A 107 -13.73 6.76 -4.36
C SER A 107 -13.61 6.17 -2.95
N ALA A 108 -13.36 4.86 -2.84
CA ALA A 108 -13.09 4.22 -1.57
C ALA A 108 -11.75 4.67 -0.96
N LEU A 109 -10.73 4.87 -1.81
CA LEU A 109 -9.44 5.41 -1.39
C LEU A 109 -9.55 6.86 -0.88
N ASP A 110 -10.32 7.72 -1.54
CA ASP A 110 -10.58 9.08 -1.04
C ASP A 110 -11.24 9.04 0.34
N PHE A 111 -12.27 8.21 0.50
CA PHE A 111 -12.95 8.07 1.79
C PHE A 111 -12.00 7.61 2.92
N LEU A 112 -11.03 6.74 2.62
CA LEU A 112 -10.02 6.32 3.59
C LEU A 112 -9.05 7.46 3.96
N VAL A 113 -8.73 8.33 3.01
CA VAL A 113 -7.85 9.49 3.24
C VAL A 113 -8.56 10.58 4.06
N ASP A 114 -9.87 10.77 3.86
CA ASP A 114 -10.67 11.80 4.53
C ASP A 114 -11.18 11.39 5.93
N LEU A 115 -11.03 10.11 6.29
CA LEU A 115 -11.40 9.61 7.61
C LEU A 115 -10.46 10.18 8.69
N PRO A 116 -10.98 10.81 9.77
CA PRO A 116 -10.15 11.14 10.92
C PRO A 116 -9.51 9.87 11.50
N GLU A 117 -8.24 9.97 11.94
CA GLU A 117 -7.46 8.83 12.44
C GLU A 117 -8.12 8.13 13.63
#